data_AF-A0A0N1C113-F1
#
_entry.id   AF-A0A0N1C113-F1
#
_cell.length_a   1.000
_cell.length_b   1.000
_cell.length_c   1.000
_cell.angle_alpha   90.00
_cell.angle_beta   90.00
_cell.angle_gamma   90.00
#
_symmetry.space_group_name_H-M   'P 1'
#
loop_
_entity.id
_entity.type
_entity.pdbx_description
1 polymer ?
#
loop_
_entity_poly.entity_id
_entity_poly.type
_entity_poly.pdbx_seq_one_letter_code
_entity_poly.pdbx_strand_id
1 'polypeptide(L)'
;MGFAFKENCPDVRNTRVIDVVSELNDLGANVDIFDPWVNLDLANEKNGVNFIQNPKQNEYDGIVIAVAHDLFKNMGAQKIRQFGRENSVVFDIKHLLPSDMVDIRL
;
A
#
# COMPACT_ATOMS: atom_id res chain seq x y z
N MET A 1 0.25 -0.06 -0.28
CA MET A 1 1.17 -0.54 0.78
C MET A 1 0.41 -0.65 2.08
N GLY A 2 0.38 -1.85 2.65
CA GLY A 2 -0.44 -2.19 3.81
C GLY A 2 -1.85 -2.61 3.44
N PHE A 3 -2.34 -3.63 4.12
CA PHE A 3 -3.70 -4.18 4.00
C PHE A 3 -4.25 -4.69 5.33
N ALA A 4 -3.39 -5.00 6.29
CA ALA A 4 -3.81 -5.36 7.64
C ALA A 4 -4.76 -4.32 8.25
N PHE A 5 -5.62 -4.78 9.15
CA PHE A 5 -6.56 -3.94 9.91
C PHE A 5 -5.85 -2.88 10.74
N LYS A 6 -4.66 -3.21 11.27
CA LYS A 6 -3.81 -2.33 12.07
C LYS A 6 -2.34 -2.61 11.79
N GLU A 7 -1.49 -1.70 12.22
CA GLU A 7 -0.04 -1.83 12.08
C GLU A 7 0.52 -3.08 12.77
N ASN A 8 1.57 -3.62 12.15
CA ASN A 8 2.39 -4.74 12.59
C ASN A 8 1.61 -6.00 13.00
N CYS A 9 0.48 -6.28 12.34
CA CYS A 9 -0.45 -7.36 12.69
C CYS A 9 -0.94 -8.10 11.44
N PRO A 10 -1.14 -9.44 11.50
CA PRO A 10 -1.63 -10.21 10.35
C PRO A 10 -3.16 -10.16 10.15
N ASP A 11 -3.92 -9.50 11.05
CA ASP A 11 -5.38 -9.51 10.98
C ASP A 11 -5.90 -8.65 9.83
N VAL A 12 -6.71 -9.23 8.94
CA VAL A 12 -7.29 -8.57 7.76
C VAL A 12 -8.82 -8.50 7.80
N ARG A 13 -9.48 -9.10 8.79
CA ARG A 13 -10.93 -9.38 8.73
C ARG A 13 -11.81 -8.13 8.61
N ASN A 14 -11.35 -7.00 9.14
CA ASN A 14 -12.09 -5.74 9.18
C ASN A 14 -11.33 -4.59 8.51
N THR A 15 -10.40 -4.91 7.61
CA THR A 15 -9.64 -3.88 6.93
C THR A 15 -10.53 -3.05 6.03
N ARG A 16 -10.48 -1.72 6.18
CA ARG A 16 -11.13 -0.77 5.25
C ARG A 16 -10.28 -0.48 4.02
N VAL A 17 -9.08 -1.05 3.95
CA VAL A 17 -8.22 -0.93 2.76
C VAL A 17 -8.89 -1.62 1.57
N ILE A 18 -9.73 -2.63 1.79
CA ILE A 18 -10.50 -3.29 0.73
C ILE A 18 -11.41 -2.31 -0.02
N ASP A 19 -12.03 -1.35 0.68
CA ASP A 19 -12.90 -0.34 0.07
C ASP A 19 -12.10 0.54 -0.89
N VAL A 20 -10.91 0.99 -0.46
CA VAL A 20 -9.99 1.80 -1.27
C VAL A 20 -9.53 1.03 -2.51
N VAL A 21 -9.20 -0.25 -2.35
CA VAL A 21 -8.79 -1.10 -3.48
C VAL A 21 -9.94 -1.29 -4.47
N SER A 22 -11.15 -1.53 -3.97
CA SER A 22 -12.34 -1.68 -4.82
C SER A 22 -12.62 -0.41 -5.62
N GLU A 23 -12.63 0.76 -4.97
CA GLU A 23 -12.87 2.04 -5.65
C GLU A 23 -11.81 2.33 -6.73
N LEU A 24 -10.54 2.04 -6.46
CA LEU A 24 -9.47 2.20 -7.44
C LEU A 24 -9.64 1.24 -8.63
N ASN A 25 -10.00 -0.01 -8.37
CA ASN A 25 -10.29 -0.97 -9.44
C ASN A 25 -11.51 -0.57 -10.27
N ASP A 26 -12.56 -0.04 -9.65
CA ASP A 26 -13.78 0.45 -10.32
C ASP A 26 -13.48 1.66 -11.22
N LEU A 27 -12.49 2.48 -10.84
CA LEU A 27 -11.95 3.56 -11.67
C LEU A 27 -11.00 3.07 -12.78
N GLY A 28 -10.75 1.75 -12.87
CA GLY A 28 -9.93 1.12 -13.90
C GLY A 28 -8.44 1.01 -13.57
N ALA A 29 -8.04 1.24 -12.31
CA ALA A 29 -6.66 1.05 -11.89
C ALA A 29 -6.33 -0.44 -11.70
N ASN A 30 -5.07 -0.81 -11.93
CA ASN A 30 -4.55 -2.12 -11.54
C ASN A 30 -3.87 -1.98 -10.17
N VAL A 31 -4.42 -2.63 -9.15
CA VAL A 31 -3.96 -2.46 -7.77
C VAL A 31 -3.19 -3.68 -7.28
N ASP A 32 -1.91 -3.47 -6.98
CA ASP A 32 -1.08 -4.41 -6.25
C ASP A 32 -1.03 -4.08 -4.76
N ILE A 33 -1.11 -5.12 -3.93
CA ILE A 33 -1.07 -5.00 -2.48
C ILE A 33 0.19 -5.65 -1.94
N PHE A 34 1.03 -4.81 -1.31
CA PHE A 34 2.17 -5.26 -0.54
C PHE A 34 1.92 -5.05 0.96
N ASP A 35 1.82 -6.14 1.71
CA ASP A 35 1.79 -6.16 3.18
C ASP A 35 2.57 -7.38 3.71
N PRO A 36 3.72 -7.18 4.40
CA PRO A 36 4.54 -8.29 4.88
C PRO A 36 3.93 -9.07 6.05
N TRP A 37 2.90 -8.55 6.73
CA TRP A 37 2.24 -9.26 7.83
C TRP A 37 1.08 -10.14 7.35
N VAL A 38 0.61 -9.95 6.11
CA VAL A 38 -0.53 -10.69 5.58
C VAL A 38 -0.05 -11.96 4.88
N ASN A 39 -0.64 -13.10 5.24
CA ASN A 39 -0.40 -14.35 4.52
C ASN A 39 -1.15 -14.34 3.18
N LEU A 40 -0.37 -14.38 2.10
CA LEU A 40 -0.85 -14.30 0.71
C LEU A 40 -1.84 -15.40 0.35
N ASP A 41 -1.60 -16.63 0.82
CA ASP A 41 -2.40 -17.80 0.49
C ASP A 41 -3.83 -17.68 1.05
N LEU A 42 -3.95 -17.12 2.25
CA LEU A 42 -5.25 -16.89 2.92
C LEU A 42 -5.99 -15.66 2.38
N ALA A 43 -5.27 -14.70 1.79
CA ALA A 43 -5.83 -13.41 1.41
C ALA A 43 -6.32 -13.38 -0.04
N ASN A 44 -5.65 -14.11 -0.95
CA ASN A 44 -6.05 -14.27 -2.35
C ASN A 44 -7.40 -15.00 -2.49
N GLU A 45 -7.65 -16.03 -1.65
CA GLU A 45 -8.91 -16.78 -1.70
C GLU A 45 -10.15 -15.97 -1.29
N LYS A 46 -9.97 -14.91 -0.48
CA LYS A 46 -11.09 -14.23 0.18
C LYS A 46 -11.49 -12.90 -0.45
N ASN A 47 -10.55 -12.19 -1.08
CA ASN A 47 -10.73 -10.76 -1.32
C ASN A 47 -10.64 -10.34 -2.79
N GLY A 48 -10.28 -11.24 -3.72
CA GLY A 48 -10.20 -10.90 -5.15
C GLY A 48 -9.20 -9.78 -5.48
N VAL A 49 -8.21 -9.56 -4.61
CA VAL A 49 -7.17 -8.54 -4.74
C VAL A 49 -5.83 -9.19 -5.05
N ASN A 50 -4.94 -8.47 -5.74
CA ASN A 50 -3.63 -8.99 -6.11
C ASN A 50 -2.59 -8.70 -5.02
N PHE A 51 -2.27 -9.69 -4.20
CA PHE A 51 -1.16 -9.54 -3.25
C PHE A 51 0.19 -9.92 -3.87
N ILE A 52 1.19 -9.08 -3.63
CA ILE A 52 2.56 -9.27 -4.10
C ILE A 52 3.53 -9.43 -2.92
N GLN A 53 4.58 -10.25 -3.12
CA GLN A 53 5.63 -10.40 -2.11
C GLN A 53 6.54 -9.18 -2.02
N ASN A 54 6.86 -8.56 -3.16
CA ASN A 54 7.73 -7.40 -3.23
C ASN A 54 7.26 -6.47 -4.35
N PRO A 55 7.11 -5.16 -4.09
CA PRO A 55 6.87 -4.18 -5.14
C PRO A 55 8.07 -4.08 -6.07
N LYS A 56 7.81 -3.96 -7.37
CA LYS A 56 8.85 -3.77 -8.38
C LYS A 56 9.25 -2.29 -8.44
N GLN A 57 10.49 -2.07 -8.86
CA GLN A 57 11.06 -0.72 -8.99
C GLN A 57 10.57 -0.06 -10.28
N ASN A 58 10.32 1.25 -10.24
CA ASN A 58 9.93 2.07 -11.39
C ASN A 58 8.69 1.54 -12.15
N GLU A 59 7.73 0.96 -11.45
CA GLU A 59 6.55 0.31 -12.05
C GLU A 59 5.25 1.10 -11.84
N TYR A 60 5.10 1.72 -10.67
CA TYR A 60 3.81 2.25 -10.23
C TYR A 60 3.61 3.73 -10.61
N ASP A 61 2.40 4.07 -11.08
CA ASP A 61 2.00 5.46 -11.32
C ASP A 61 1.52 6.15 -10.01
N GLY A 62 1.10 5.36 -9.03
CA GLY A 62 0.70 5.83 -7.71
C GLY A 62 1.01 4.83 -6.60
N ILE A 63 1.40 5.32 -5.43
CA ILE A 63 1.71 4.53 -4.25
C ILE A 63 0.91 5.05 -3.08
N VAL A 64 0.02 4.21 -2.55
CA VAL A 64 -0.80 4.54 -1.39
C VAL A 64 -0.26 3.84 -0.14
N ILE A 65 0.03 4.60 0.90
CA ILE A 65 0.38 4.06 2.24
C ILE A 65 -0.90 4.02 3.06
N ALA A 66 -1.49 2.82 3.17
CA ALA A 66 -2.79 2.62 3.78
C ALA A 66 -2.68 2.19 5.26
N VAL A 67 -1.55 1.60 5.67
CA VAL A 67 -1.30 1.13 7.05
C VAL A 67 0.08 1.59 7.52
N ALA A 68 0.18 2.02 8.77
CA ALA A 68 1.36 2.63 9.38
C ALA A 68 2.39 1.59 9.90
N HIS A 69 2.72 0.57 9.11
CA HIS A 69 3.69 -0.44 9.53
C HIS A 69 5.08 0.15 9.77
N ASP A 70 5.78 -0.32 10.80
CA ASP A 70 7.15 0.14 11.11
C ASP A 70 8.11 -0.16 9.96
N LEU A 71 7.87 -1.23 9.19
CA LEU A 71 8.65 -1.57 8.01
C LEU A 71 8.59 -0.45 6.95
N PHE A 72 7.42 0.15 6.71
CA PHE A 72 7.29 1.24 5.74
C PHE A 72 7.92 2.54 6.27
N LYS A 73 7.80 2.80 7.57
CA LYS A 73 8.47 3.92 8.24
C LYS A 73 9.99 3.82 8.11
N ASN A 74 10.54 2.63 8.38
CA ASN A 74 11.98 2.36 8.29
C ASN A 74 12.49 2.31 6.84
N MET A 75 11.63 1.95 5.90
CA MET A 75 11.93 2.05 4.47
C MET A 75 12.11 3.52 4.05
N GLY A 76 11.23 4.39 4.55
CA GLY A 76 11.28 5.82 4.33
C GLY A 76 10.85 6.24 2.92
N ALA A 77 10.58 7.54 2.76
CA ALA A 77 9.97 8.08 1.56
C ALA A 77 10.83 7.87 0.30
N GLN A 78 12.16 8.00 0.42
CA GLN A 78 13.07 7.84 -0.72
C GLN A 78 13.00 6.45 -1.33
N LYS A 79 13.05 5.39 -0.51
CA LYS A 79 12.93 4.01 -1.01
C LYS A 79 11.54 3.72 -1.55
N ILE A 80 10.50 4.22 -0.88
CA ILE A 80 9.13 4.04 -1.35
C ILE A 80 8.95 4.68 -2.73
N ARG A 81 9.48 5.89 -2.95
CA ARG A 81 9.39 6.59 -4.24
C ARG A 81 10.12 5.84 -5.38
N GLN A 82 11.11 5.01 -5.08
CA GLN A 82 11.80 4.20 -6.12
C GLN A 82 10.88 3.15 -6.77
N PHE A 83 9.82 2.70 -6.08
CA PHE A 83 8.84 1.81 -6.69
C PHE A 83 8.02 2.51 -7.78
N GLY A 84 7.88 3.83 -7.65
CA GLY A 84 7.11 4.64 -8.56
C GLY A 84 7.92 5.07 -9.78
N ARG A 85 7.23 5.34 -10.88
CA ARG A 85 7.81 5.99 -12.06
C ARG A 85 8.18 7.45 -11.77
N GLU A 86 8.89 8.08 -12.71
CA GLU A 86 9.39 9.47 -12.58
C GLU A 86 8.31 10.47 -12.13
N ASN A 87 7.07 10.33 -12.61
CA ASN A 87 5.94 11.19 -12.25
C ASN A 87 4.92 10.51 -11.31
N SER A 88 5.38 9.56 -10.51
CA SER A 88 4.51 8.85 -9.58
C SER A 88 4.07 9.70 -8.40
N VAL A 89 2.86 9.44 -7.94
CA VAL A 89 2.27 10.09 -6.76
C VAL A 89 2.43 9.18 -5.54
N VAL A 90 2.94 9.73 -4.44
CA VAL A 90 2.94 9.07 -3.13
C VAL A 90 1.86 9.69 -2.25
N PHE A 91 0.85 8.89 -1.91
CA PHE A 91 -0.26 9.28 -1.04
C PHE A 91 -0.15 8.59 0.32
N ASP A 92 0.02 9.39 1.38
CA ASP A 92 0.20 8.91 2.74
C ASP A 92 -1.04 9.19 3.61
N ILE A 93 -1.92 8.20 3.72
CA ILE A 93 -3.18 8.28 4.48
C ILE A 93 -2.92 8.28 6.00
N LYS A 94 -1.77 7.76 6.43
CA LYS A 94 -1.47 7.51 7.86
C LYS A 94 -0.47 8.49 8.45
N HIS A 95 -0.07 9.50 7.70
CA HIS A 95 0.97 10.44 8.06
C HIS A 95 2.29 9.78 8.50
N LEU A 96 2.64 8.65 7.89
CA LEU A 96 3.81 7.85 8.26
C LEU A 96 5.14 8.54 7.90
N LEU A 97 5.15 9.31 6.81
CA LEU A 97 6.37 9.90 6.23
C LEU A 97 6.50 11.41 6.56
N PRO A 98 7.68 12.02 6.37
CA PRO A 98 7.83 13.47 6.42
C PRO A 98 6.92 14.18 5.40
N SER A 99 6.32 15.31 5.80
CA SER A 99 5.32 16.03 4.99
C SER A 99 5.86 16.59 3.69
N ASP A 100 7.15 16.90 3.63
CA ASP A 100 7.87 17.44 2.48
C ASP A 100 8.27 16.37 1.45
N MET A 101 8.01 15.09 1.77
CA MET A 101 8.47 13.94 0.97
C MET A 101 7.31 13.15 0.34
N VAL A 102 6.07 13.63 0.48
CA VAL A 102 4.84 13.01 -0.04
C VAL A 102 4.02 14.03 -0.81
N ASP A 103 3.31 13.57 -1.84
CA ASP A 103 2.61 14.48 -2.77
C ASP A 103 1.23 14.89 -2.24
N ILE A 104 0.54 13.98 -1.54
CA ILE A 104 -0.79 14.22 -0.99
C ILE A 104 -0.88 13.59 0.41
N ARG A 105 -1.60 14.24 1.32
CA ARG A 105 -1.92 13.76 2.68
C ARG A 105 -3.38 14.06 3.00
N LEU A 106 -4.00 13.22 3.83
CA LEU A 106 -5.35 13.43 4.35
C LEU A 106 -5.32 13.57 5.86
#